data_AF-A0AAE4JH65-F1
#
_entry.id   AF-A0AAE4JH65-F1
#
_cell.length_a   1.000
_cell.length_b   1.000
_cell.length_c   1.000
_cell.angle_alpha   90.00
_cell.angle_beta   90.00
_cell.angle_gamma   90.00
#
_symmetry.space_group_name_H-M   'P 1'
#
loop_
_entity.id
_entity.type
_entity.pdbx_description
1 polymer ?
#
loop_
_entity_poly.entity_id
_entity_poly.type
_entity_poly.pdbx_seq_one_letter_code
_entity_poly.pdbx_strand_id
1 'polypeptide(L)'
;MASVSVSHLILFIASMAIAASVAGVFTSSIGELSNAVAEQGLDVSSDVRSDIEIISDSGSNTISTGDTITIHVKNTGSETLAPVPGQMDLFVDGAFATDYTVTLEPDGGDSWRPGDVVRIEIAQSLADGDHRIKLIVNGDEEVFEFHK
;
A
#
# COMPACT_ATOMS: atom_id res chain seq x y z
N MET A 1 -12.90 44.62 53.15
CA MET A 1 -11.73 43.74 52.94
C MET A 1 -12.15 42.30 52.60
N ALA A 2 -13.10 41.66 53.31
CA ALA A 2 -13.52 40.27 53.04
C ALA A 2 -14.18 40.01 51.65
N SER A 3 -14.93 40.97 51.11
CA SER A 3 -15.63 40.81 49.81
C SER A 3 -14.68 40.65 48.62
N VAL A 4 -13.53 41.32 48.63
CA VAL A 4 -12.54 41.26 47.55
C VAL A 4 -11.86 39.88 47.52
N SER A 5 -11.59 39.27 48.68
CA SER A 5 -11.01 37.92 48.77
C SER A 5 -11.92 36.82 48.22
N VAL A 6 -13.24 36.94 48.40
CA VAL A 6 -14.19 35.96 47.86
C VAL A 6 -14.22 36.00 46.34
N SER A 7 -14.22 37.19 45.72
CA SER A 7 -14.18 37.32 44.27
C SER A 7 -12.89 36.73 43.67
N HIS A 8 -11.73 36.96 44.30
CA HIS A 8 -10.46 36.39 43.84
C HIS A 8 -10.45 34.86 43.94
N LEU A 9 -11.03 34.29 45.00
CA LEU A 9 -11.13 32.84 45.16
C LEU A 9 -11.99 32.20 44.06
N ILE A 10 -13.14 32.82 43.73
CA ILE A 10 -14.03 32.34 42.67
C ILE A 10 -13.31 32.35 41.32
N LEU A 11 -12.62 33.45 40.99
CA LEU A 11 -11.86 33.58 39.74
C LEU A 11 -10.70 32.59 39.67
N PHE A 12 -10.02 32.33 40.78
CA PHE A 12 -8.96 31.34 40.85
C PHE A 12 -9.48 29.93 40.53
N ILE A 13 -10.58 29.51 41.17
CA ILE A 13 -11.18 28.20 40.91
C ILE A 13 -11.68 28.10 39.47
N ALA A 14 -12.32 29.16 38.95
CA ALA A 14 -12.77 29.20 37.56
C ALA A 14 -11.60 29.06 36.57
N SER A 15 -10.49 29.78 36.79
CA SER A 15 -9.29 29.65 35.94
C SER A 15 -8.67 28.25 36.00
N MET A 16 -8.67 27.62 37.18
CA MET A 16 -8.12 26.27 37.38
C MET A 16 -8.98 25.22 36.67
N ALA A 17 -10.31 25.37 36.70
CA ALA A 17 -11.21 24.50 35.96
C ALA A 17 -10.98 24.61 34.45
N ILE A 18 -10.87 25.83 33.93
CA ILE A 18 -10.58 26.07 32.50
C ILE A 18 -9.22 25.47 32.12
N ALA A 19 -8.19 25.71 32.94
CA ALA A 19 -6.86 25.15 32.71
C ALA A 19 -6.87 23.62 32.68
N ALA A 20 -7.61 22.97 33.58
CA ALA A 20 -7.76 21.52 33.62
C ALA A 20 -8.47 20.98 32.35
N SER A 21 -9.52 21.65 31.88
CA SER A 21 -10.21 21.29 30.64
C SER A 21 -9.30 21.39 29.42
N VAL A 22 -8.54 22.49 29.30
CA VAL A 22 -7.59 22.70 28.21
C VAL A 22 -6.48 21.66 28.23
N ALA A 23 -5.92 21.37 29.41
CA ALA A 23 -4.91 20.33 29.58
C ALA A 23 -5.44 18.94 29.16
N GLY A 24 -6.68 18.61 29.53
CA GLY A 24 -7.33 17.36 29.14
C GLY A 24 -7.44 17.21 27.62
N VAL A 25 -7.93 18.25 26.93
CA VAL A 25 -8.03 18.24 25.46
C VAL A 25 -6.65 18.11 24.81
N PHE A 26 -5.65 18.86 25.29
CA PHE A 26 -4.29 18.75 24.76
C PHE A 26 -3.70 17.35 24.93
N THR A 27 -3.87 16.71 26.10
CA THR A 27 -3.39 15.35 26.32
C THR A 27 -4.08 14.35 25.38
N SER A 28 -5.39 14.47 25.17
CA SER A 28 -6.11 13.62 24.21
C SER A 28 -5.63 13.82 22.79
N SER A 29 -5.53 15.08 22.32
CA SER A 29 -5.07 15.38 20.95
C SER A 29 -3.62 14.94 20.70
N ILE A 30 -2.73 15.06 21.69
CA ILE A 30 -1.37 14.56 21.57
C ILE A 30 -1.35 13.02 21.52
N GLY A 31 -2.22 12.36 22.29
CA GLY A 31 -2.38 10.90 22.23
C GLY A 31 -2.86 10.43 20.85
N GLU A 32 -3.89 11.08 20.30
CA GLU A 32 -4.39 10.80 18.95
C GLU A 32 -3.31 11.04 17.89
N LEU A 33 -2.60 12.16 17.97
CA LEU A 33 -1.48 12.46 17.06
C LEU A 33 -0.37 11.43 17.16
N SER A 34 0.00 11.02 18.37
CA SER A 34 1.04 10.01 18.59
C SER A 34 0.65 8.67 17.97
N ASN A 35 -0.62 8.28 18.09
CA ASN A 35 -1.12 7.04 17.48
C ASN A 35 -1.10 7.13 15.96
N ALA A 36 -1.58 8.24 15.39
CA ALA A 36 -1.55 8.46 13.95
C ALA A 36 -0.13 8.44 13.37
N VAL A 37 0.84 9.04 14.08
CA VAL A 37 2.25 9.00 13.68
C VAL A 37 2.82 7.58 13.76
N ALA A 38 2.46 6.81 14.80
CA ALA A 38 2.90 5.43 14.94
C ALA A 38 2.35 4.55 13.81
N GLU A 39 1.06 4.68 13.49
CA GLU A 39 0.40 3.97 12.39
C GLU A 39 1.03 4.32 11.04
N GLN A 40 1.21 5.62 10.75
CA GLN A 40 1.91 6.08 9.56
C GLN A 40 3.33 5.50 9.43
N GLY A 41 4.03 5.35 10.56
CA GLY A 41 5.36 4.74 10.59
C GLY A 41 5.36 3.24 10.28
N LEU A 42 4.31 2.52 10.69
CA LEU A 42 4.14 1.10 10.37
C LEU A 42 3.84 0.92 8.87
N ASP A 43 2.94 1.72 8.32
CA ASP A 43 2.58 1.68 6.90
C ASP A 43 3.78 1.98 6.00
N VAL A 44 4.49 3.09 6.25
CA VAL A 44 5.71 3.43 5.50
C VAL A 44 6.77 2.34 5.64
N SER A 45 6.86 1.70 6.80
CA SER A 45 7.80 0.59 6.95
C SER A 45 7.35 -0.65 6.17
N SER A 46 6.05 -0.89 6.00
CA SER A 46 5.52 -1.95 5.13
C SER A 46 5.81 -1.67 3.67
N ASP A 47 5.58 -0.44 3.22
CA ASP A 47 5.86 -0.01 1.86
C ASP A 47 7.35 -0.16 1.56
N VAL A 48 8.24 0.27 2.46
CA VAL A 48 9.71 0.11 2.26
C VAL A 48 10.17 -1.35 2.28
N ARG A 49 9.43 -2.25 2.95
CA ARG A 49 9.77 -3.68 3.01
C ARG A 49 9.15 -4.48 1.87
N SER A 50 8.13 -3.95 1.21
CA SER A 50 7.45 -4.56 0.07
C SER A 50 8.05 -3.95 -1.19
N ASP A 51 8.77 -4.75 -1.95
CA ASP A 51 9.43 -4.31 -3.19
C ASP A 51 9.26 -5.48 -4.16
N ILE A 52 8.76 -5.19 -5.35
CA ILE A 52 8.52 -6.15 -6.41
C ILE A 52 9.20 -5.68 -7.69
N GLU A 53 9.61 -6.62 -8.54
CA GLU A 53 10.23 -6.30 -9.82
C GLU A 53 9.62 -7.17 -10.93
N ILE A 54 9.19 -6.55 -12.02
CA ILE A 54 8.73 -7.28 -13.20
C ILE A 54 9.96 -7.77 -13.98
N ILE A 55 10.22 -9.08 -13.94
CA ILE A 55 11.41 -9.70 -14.55
C ILE A 55 11.15 -10.22 -15.98
N SER A 56 10.05 -9.78 -16.60
CA SER A 56 9.67 -10.21 -17.94
C SER A 56 10.50 -9.48 -19.00
N ASP A 57 10.84 -10.16 -20.10
CA ASP A 57 11.59 -9.55 -21.21
C ASP A 57 10.64 -8.86 -22.19
N SER A 58 10.70 -7.53 -22.28
CA SER A 58 9.84 -6.69 -23.14
C SER A 58 9.97 -6.98 -24.64
N GLY A 59 11.05 -7.63 -25.08
CA GLY A 59 11.23 -8.07 -26.46
C GLY A 59 10.71 -9.48 -26.75
N SER A 60 10.22 -10.20 -25.74
CA SER A 60 9.77 -11.58 -25.91
C SER A 60 8.32 -11.66 -26.38
N ASN A 61 8.09 -12.38 -27.48
CA ASN A 61 6.74 -12.74 -27.96
C ASN A 61 5.93 -13.58 -26.96
N THR A 62 6.53 -14.06 -25.87
CA THR A 62 5.82 -14.83 -24.84
C THR A 62 4.97 -13.96 -23.92
N ILE A 63 5.13 -12.63 -23.94
CA ILE A 63 4.34 -11.73 -23.08
C ILE A 63 2.87 -11.72 -23.48
N SER A 64 2.55 -11.65 -24.77
CA SER A 64 1.17 -11.64 -25.25
C SER A 64 0.96 -12.80 -26.21
N THR A 65 0.42 -13.90 -25.72
CA THR A 65 0.09 -15.07 -26.56
C THR A 65 -1.42 -15.16 -26.73
N GLY A 66 -1.93 -14.81 -27.91
CA GLY A 66 -3.37 -14.80 -28.19
C GLY A 66 -4.11 -13.75 -27.36
N ASP A 67 -5.04 -14.21 -26.53
CA ASP A 67 -5.88 -13.40 -25.63
C ASP A 67 -5.38 -13.43 -24.17
N THR A 68 -4.09 -13.75 -23.96
CA THR A 68 -3.50 -13.83 -22.63
C THR A 68 -2.18 -13.08 -22.57
N ILE A 69 -2.07 -12.22 -21.55
CA ILE A 69 -0.84 -11.51 -21.22
C ILE A 69 -0.19 -12.23 -20.03
N THR A 70 1.06 -12.63 -20.15
CA THR A 70 1.80 -13.32 -19.10
C THR A 70 3.00 -12.48 -18.66
N ILE A 71 3.04 -12.13 -17.38
CA ILE A 71 4.18 -11.47 -16.74
C ILE A 71 4.67 -12.26 -15.55
N HIS A 72 5.98 -12.22 -15.32
CA HIS A 72 6.65 -12.77 -14.14
C HIS A 72 7.09 -11.63 -13.25
N VAL A 73 6.74 -11.72 -11.98
CA VAL A 73 7.02 -10.71 -10.97
C VAL A 73 7.76 -11.35 -9.82
N LYS A 74 8.91 -10.79 -9.46
CA LYS A 74 9.74 -11.26 -8.38
C LYS A 74 9.52 -10.40 -7.15
N ASN A 75 9.46 -11.01 -5.97
CA ASN A 75 9.52 -10.26 -4.72
C ASN A 75 10.99 -9.94 -4.41
N THR A 76 11.36 -8.67 -4.54
CA THR A 76 12.70 -8.12 -4.27
C THR A 76 12.82 -7.53 -2.87
N GLY A 77 11.69 -7.39 -2.17
CA GLY A 77 11.59 -6.89 -0.81
C GLY A 77 11.99 -7.89 0.27
N SER A 78 11.57 -7.59 1.49
CA SER A 78 11.81 -8.39 2.70
C SER A 78 10.53 -8.93 3.35
N GLU A 79 9.37 -8.44 2.89
CA GLU A 79 8.06 -8.90 3.34
C GLU A 79 7.59 -10.12 2.53
N THR A 80 6.84 -11.01 3.17
CA THR A 80 6.18 -12.13 2.47
C THR A 80 4.79 -11.68 2.04
N LEU A 81 4.52 -11.76 0.74
CA LEU A 81 3.25 -11.36 0.12
C LEU A 81 2.36 -12.59 -0.13
N ALA A 82 1.07 -12.40 -0.40
CA ALA A 82 0.19 -13.49 -0.81
C ALA A 82 0.00 -13.47 -2.34
N PRO A 83 0.25 -14.60 -3.05
CA PRO A 83 0.11 -14.69 -4.49
C PRO A 83 -1.36 -14.90 -4.90
N VAL A 84 -2.26 -14.01 -4.49
CA VAL A 84 -3.70 -14.14 -4.73
C VAL A 84 -4.27 -12.94 -5.49
N PRO A 85 -5.22 -13.15 -6.42
CA PRO A 85 -5.98 -12.06 -7.01
C PRO A 85 -6.69 -11.23 -5.92
N GLY A 86 -6.62 -9.91 -6.04
CA GLY A 86 -7.24 -8.96 -5.10
C GLY A 86 -6.33 -8.43 -3.99
N GLN A 87 -5.09 -8.93 -3.85
CA GLN A 87 -4.04 -8.27 -3.06
C GLN A 87 -3.10 -7.40 -3.90
N MET A 88 -3.43 -7.25 -5.18
CA MET A 88 -2.68 -6.44 -6.12
C MET A 88 -3.62 -5.74 -7.09
N ASP A 89 -3.25 -4.52 -7.47
CA ASP A 89 -3.95 -3.76 -8.49
C ASP A 89 -3.17 -3.84 -9.79
N LEU A 90 -3.85 -4.26 -10.85
CA LEU A 90 -3.25 -4.46 -12.16
C LEU A 90 -3.97 -3.59 -13.19
N PHE A 91 -3.19 -2.83 -13.94
CA PHE A 91 -3.69 -1.95 -15.00
C PHE A 91 -3.01 -2.28 -16.30
N VAL A 92 -3.79 -2.39 -17.37
CA VAL A 92 -3.31 -2.58 -18.74
C VAL A 92 -3.77 -1.36 -19.55
N ASP A 93 -2.83 -0.58 -20.07
CA ASP A 93 -3.06 0.68 -20.78
C ASP A 93 -3.96 1.67 -20.00
N GLY A 94 -3.86 1.64 -18.67
CA GLY A 94 -4.65 2.48 -17.77
C GLY A 94 -6.04 1.95 -17.44
N ALA A 95 -6.47 0.82 -17.99
CA ALA A 95 -7.69 0.12 -17.60
C ALA A 95 -7.42 -0.91 -16.51
N PHE A 96 -8.24 -0.95 -15.46
CA PHE A 96 -8.11 -1.93 -14.38
C PHE A 96 -8.47 -3.34 -14.89
N ALA A 97 -7.56 -4.28 -14.70
CA ALA A 97 -7.74 -5.68 -15.09
C ALA A 97 -8.41 -6.45 -13.95
N THR A 98 -9.57 -7.05 -14.23
CA THR A 98 -10.33 -7.84 -13.24
C THR A 98 -10.21 -9.34 -13.45
N ASP A 99 -9.86 -9.77 -14.66
CA ASP A 99 -9.78 -11.19 -15.03
C ASP A 99 -8.31 -11.59 -15.18
N TYR A 100 -7.71 -11.99 -14.07
CA TYR A 100 -6.34 -12.44 -14.02
C TYR A 100 -6.14 -13.54 -12.97
N THR A 101 -5.15 -14.39 -13.20
CA THR A 101 -4.71 -15.43 -12.27
C THR A 101 -3.29 -15.17 -11.82
N VAL A 102 -2.99 -15.51 -10.57
CA VAL A 102 -1.66 -15.41 -9.97
C VAL A 102 -1.24 -16.79 -9.52
N THR A 103 -0.07 -17.24 -9.97
CA THR A 103 0.48 -18.55 -9.64
C THR A 103 1.91 -18.40 -9.16
N LEU A 104 2.25 -18.97 -8.00
CA LEU A 104 3.64 -19.01 -7.54
C LEU A 104 4.44 -20.02 -8.37
N GLU A 105 5.60 -19.62 -8.87
CA GLU A 105 6.49 -20.48 -9.64
C GLU A 105 7.53 -21.17 -8.74
N PRO A 106 7.96 -22.42 -9.05
CA PRO A 106 7.43 -23.32 -10.08
C PRO A 106 6.32 -24.27 -9.55
N ASP A 107 6.16 -24.36 -8.23
CA ASP A 107 5.40 -25.45 -7.58
C ASP A 107 4.03 -25.00 -7.02
N GLY A 108 3.65 -23.74 -7.20
CA GLY A 108 2.48 -23.15 -6.57
C GLY A 108 2.67 -22.88 -5.06
N GLY A 109 1.61 -22.38 -4.42
CA GLY A 109 1.59 -22.08 -2.98
C GLY A 109 1.01 -20.71 -2.65
N ASP A 110 0.89 -20.42 -1.35
CA ASP A 110 0.16 -19.25 -0.84
C ASP A 110 1.09 -18.20 -0.21
N SER A 111 2.41 -18.34 -0.40
CA SER A 111 3.42 -17.51 0.25
C SER A 111 4.47 -17.06 -0.76
N TRP A 112 4.38 -15.81 -1.18
CA TRP A 112 5.32 -15.17 -2.11
C TRP A 112 6.44 -14.50 -1.32
N ARG A 113 7.49 -15.27 -1.01
CA ARG A 113 8.58 -14.82 -0.14
C ARG A 113 9.61 -13.99 -0.91
N PRO A 114 10.48 -13.24 -0.20
CA PRO A 114 11.64 -12.61 -0.83
C PRO A 114 12.43 -13.59 -1.70
N GLY A 115 12.59 -13.23 -2.98
CA GLY A 115 13.26 -14.00 -4.00
C GLY A 115 12.36 -14.89 -4.87
N ASP A 116 11.14 -15.18 -4.41
CA ASP A 116 10.18 -16.00 -5.16
C ASP A 116 9.57 -15.20 -6.32
N VAL A 117 9.08 -15.93 -7.33
CA VAL A 117 8.48 -15.37 -8.53
C VAL A 117 7.04 -15.83 -8.66
N VAL A 118 6.14 -14.91 -8.95
CA VAL A 118 4.76 -15.21 -9.36
C VAL A 118 4.60 -14.99 -10.85
N ARG A 119 3.85 -15.86 -11.49
CA ARG A 119 3.33 -15.70 -12.84
C ARG A 119 1.94 -15.09 -12.74
N ILE A 120 1.73 -13.97 -13.39
CA ILE A 120 0.43 -13.32 -13.54
C ILE A 120 -0.02 -13.50 -14.98
N GLU A 121 -1.21 -14.05 -15.15
CA GLU A 121 -1.84 -14.26 -16.46
C GLU A 121 -3.13 -13.45 -16.53
N ILE A 122 -3.21 -12.52 -17.47
CA ILE A 122 -4.34 -11.61 -17.65
C ILE A 122 -5.12 -12.06 -18.88
N ALA A 123 -6.41 -12.33 -18.71
CA ALA A 123 -7.29 -12.74 -19.81
C ALA A 123 -7.76 -11.51 -20.61
N GLN A 124 -6.86 -10.96 -21.43
CA GLN A 124 -7.14 -9.79 -22.25
C GLN A 124 -6.38 -9.84 -23.58
N SER A 125 -7.09 -9.53 -24.68
CA SER A 125 -6.49 -9.32 -26.00
C SER A 125 -5.89 -7.91 -26.12
N LEU A 126 -4.67 -7.82 -26.62
CA LEU A 126 -4.02 -6.55 -26.98
C LEU A 126 -4.03 -6.33 -28.49
N ALA A 127 -4.13 -5.07 -28.92
CA ALA A 127 -3.88 -4.67 -30.30
C ALA A 127 -2.37 -4.75 -30.62
N ASP A 128 -1.97 -4.56 -31.87
CA ASP A 128 -0.54 -4.43 -32.19
C ASP A 128 -0.06 -3.02 -31.78
N GLY A 129 1.15 -2.91 -31.24
CA GLY A 129 1.72 -1.64 -30.80
C GLY A 129 2.33 -1.65 -29.39
N ASP A 130 2.54 -0.44 -28.85
CA ASP A 130 3.11 -0.25 -27.52
C ASP A 130 2.04 -0.37 -26.44
N HIS A 131 2.34 -1.16 -25.42
CA HIS A 131 1.47 -1.42 -24.29
C HIS A 131 2.20 -1.19 -22.97
N ARG A 132 1.41 -0.81 -21.96
CA ARG A 132 1.92 -0.56 -20.62
C ARG A 132 1.10 -1.30 -19.58
N ILE A 133 1.79 -2.08 -18.76
CA ILE A 133 1.24 -2.70 -17.56
C ILE A 133 1.73 -1.91 -16.35
N LYS A 134 0.81 -1.59 -15.44
CA LYS A 134 1.14 -1.11 -14.11
C LYS A 134 0.66 -2.13 -13.09
N LEU A 135 1.55 -2.58 -12.23
CA LEU A 135 1.25 -3.47 -11.12
C LEU A 135 1.51 -2.71 -9.82
N ILE A 136 0.57 -2.81 -8.87
CA ILE A 136 0.73 -2.23 -7.54
C ILE A 136 0.50 -3.34 -6.51
N VAL A 137 1.45 -3.51 -5.60
CA VAL A 137 1.36 -4.51 -4.51
C VAL A 137 1.81 -3.86 -3.21
N ASN A 138 0.92 -3.80 -2.22
CA ASN A 138 1.23 -3.20 -0.90
C ASN A 138 1.95 -1.84 -0.99
N GLY A 139 1.48 -0.95 -1.88
CA GLY A 139 2.03 0.39 -2.05
C GLY A 139 3.21 0.51 -3.02
N ASP A 140 3.89 -0.59 -3.33
CA ASP A 140 4.95 -0.62 -4.34
C ASP A 140 4.38 -0.63 -5.76
N GLU A 141 4.95 0.17 -6.66
CA GLU A 141 4.44 0.38 -8.01
C GLU A 141 5.47 0.01 -9.07
N GLU A 142 5.13 -0.98 -9.89
CA GLU A 142 5.95 -1.41 -11.02
C GLU A 142 5.29 -1.12 -12.35
N VAL A 143 6.09 -0.66 -13.31
CA VAL A 143 5.64 -0.31 -14.65
C VAL A 143 6.44 -1.09 -15.67
N PHE A 144 5.73 -1.84 -16.49
CA PHE A 144 6.31 -2.62 -17.57
C PHE A 144 5.77 -2.16 -18.91
N GLU A 145 6.67 -1.73 -19.79
CA GLU A 145 6.37 -1.32 -21.16
C GLU A 145 6.92 -2.35 -22.13
N PHE A 146 6.09 -2.75 -23.10
CA PHE A 146 6.47 -3.72 -24.11
C PHE A 146 5.76 -3.44 -25.42
N HIS A 147 6.29 -4.03 -26.50
CA HIS A 147 5.73 -3.92 -27.84
C HIS A 147 5.17 -5.27 -28.26
N LYS A 148 3.96 -5.27 -28.83
CA LYS A 148 3.32 -6.45 -29.40
C LYS A 148 3.31 -6.42 -30.92
#